data_AF-A0AAE4UVY2-F1
#
_entry.id   AF-A0AAE4UVY2-F1
#
_cell.length_a   1.000
_cell.length_b   1.000
_cell.length_c   1.000
_cell.angle_alpha   90.00
_cell.angle_beta   90.00
_cell.angle_gamma   90.00
#
_symmetry.space_group_name_H-M   'P 1'
#
loop_
_entity.id
_entity.type
_entity.pdbx_description
1 polymer ?
#
loop_
_entity_poly.entity_id
_entity_poly.type
_entity_poly.pdbx_seq_one_letter_code
_entity_poly.pdbx_strand_id
1 'polypeptide(L)'
;MDCFTDLEQIAPLGPDVIVDFVGTRSTISKSFEVVKYRGTVVVRGLGSDAAPVSVIELVLGAMTLKGSLGSGNKPRELPGIFEMIAAGTITPHTSLVDFADLNAAYRRLANGDVQGRLVTVCGTRSDQRVVIDLARADRLHIETQLYALDDAARACSDLRRRRVNGRAVLTSAPRPRP
;
A
#
# COMPACT_ATOMS: atom_id res chain seq x y z
N MET A 1 -27.18 -5.64 -1.45
CA MET A 1 -26.17 -4.89 -2.21
C MET A 1 -25.61 -5.88 -3.20
N ASP A 2 -25.78 -5.62 -4.49
CA ASP A 2 -25.45 -6.61 -5.52
C ASP A 2 -23.95 -6.57 -5.79
N CYS A 3 -23.33 -7.73 -5.91
CA CYS A 3 -21.90 -7.89 -6.18
C CYS A 3 -21.74 -8.64 -7.49
N PHE A 4 -20.85 -8.12 -8.35
CA PHE A 4 -20.59 -8.66 -9.68
C PHE A 4 -19.13 -9.07 -9.77
N THR A 5 -18.85 -10.15 -10.48
CA THR A 5 -17.49 -10.66 -10.69
C THR A 5 -16.91 -10.22 -12.02
N ASP A 6 -17.72 -9.68 -12.93
CA ASP A 6 -17.30 -9.14 -14.22
C ASP A 6 -17.98 -7.79 -14.50
N LEU A 7 -17.26 -6.88 -15.16
CA LEU A 7 -17.77 -5.57 -15.55
C LEU A 7 -18.90 -5.67 -16.58
N GLU A 8 -18.94 -6.69 -17.43
CA GLU A 8 -20.01 -6.86 -18.43
C GLU A 8 -21.39 -7.03 -17.78
N GLN A 9 -21.44 -7.62 -16.58
CA GLN A 9 -22.67 -7.81 -15.82
C GLN A 9 -23.26 -6.47 -15.34
N ILE A 10 -22.46 -5.40 -15.30
CA ILE A 10 -22.90 -4.07 -14.86
C ILE A 10 -23.35 -3.20 -16.04
N ALA A 11 -23.14 -3.61 -17.29
CA ALA A 11 -23.52 -2.83 -18.47
C ALA A 11 -25.01 -2.44 -18.48
N PRO A 12 -25.97 -3.31 -18.08
CA PRO A 12 -27.38 -2.93 -18.00
C PRO A 12 -27.68 -1.82 -16.97
N LEU A 13 -26.80 -1.63 -15.99
CA LEU A 13 -26.95 -0.59 -14.97
C LEU A 13 -26.52 0.79 -15.46
N GLY A 14 -25.68 0.86 -16.51
CA GLY A 14 -25.16 2.11 -17.06
C GLY A 14 -24.57 3.05 -15.99
N PRO A 15 -23.49 2.67 -15.29
CA PRO A 15 -22.95 3.47 -14.18
C PRO A 15 -22.55 4.89 -14.60
N ASP A 16 -22.86 5.85 -13.72
CA ASP A 16 -22.39 7.24 -13.81
C ASP A 16 -20.87 7.35 -13.67
N VAL A 17 -20.32 6.59 -12.73
CA VAL A 17 -18.91 6.64 -12.36
C VAL A 17 -18.41 5.24 -12.12
N ILE A 18 -17.26 4.92 -12.69
CA ILE A 18 -16.50 3.71 -12.42
C ILE A 18 -15.18 4.10 -11.77
N VAL A 19 -14.85 3.50 -10.63
CA VAL A 19 -13.57 3.71 -9.94
C VAL A 19 -12.71 2.45 -10.11
N ASP A 20 -11.73 2.52 -11.01
CA ASP A 20 -10.83 1.41 -11.34
C ASP A 20 -9.60 1.43 -10.41
N PHE A 21 -9.54 0.44 -9.52
CA PHE A 21 -8.42 0.21 -8.60
C PHE A 21 -7.33 -0.71 -9.15
N VAL A 22 -7.57 -1.35 -10.29
CA VAL A 22 -6.68 -2.32 -10.93
C VAL A 22 -5.81 -1.61 -11.98
N GLY A 23 -6.43 -0.83 -12.86
CA GLY A 23 -5.74 0.04 -13.83
C GLY A 23 -4.95 -0.74 -14.88
N THR A 24 -5.48 -1.87 -15.33
CA THR A 24 -4.90 -2.63 -16.45
C THR A 24 -5.51 -2.17 -17.77
N ARG A 25 -4.85 -2.52 -18.88
CA ARG A 25 -5.41 -2.34 -20.23
C ARG A 25 -6.86 -2.82 -20.34
N SER A 26 -7.16 -4.03 -19.89
CA SER A 26 -8.51 -4.61 -20.03
C SER A 26 -9.54 -3.95 -19.12
N THR A 27 -9.20 -3.66 -17.86
CA THR A 27 -10.15 -3.05 -16.91
C THR A 27 -10.54 -1.64 -17.33
N ILE A 28 -9.59 -0.86 -17.86
CA ILE A 28 -9.86 0.50 -18.35
C ILE A 28 -10.73 0.43 -19.60
N SER A 29 -10.41 -0.38 -20.61
CA SER A 29 -11.21 -0.47 -21.84
C SER A 29 -12.64 -0.94 -21.54
N LYS A 30 -12.82 -2.01 -20.76
CA LYS A 30 -14.16 -2.47 -20.34
C LYS A 30 -14.94 -1.40 -19.57
N SER A 31 -14.26 -0.56 -18.78
CA SER A 31 -14.93 0.55 -18.07
C SER A 31 -15.54 1.56 -19.05
N PHE A 32 -14.90 1.84 -20.18
CA PHE A 32 -15.44 2.74 -21.21
C PHE A 32 -16.63 2.14 -21.96
N GLU A 33 -16.66 0.83 -22.15
CA GLU A 33 -17.76 0.13 -22.81
C GLU A 33 -19.05 0.15 -21.98
N VAL A 34 -18.92 0.11 -20.64
CA VAL A 34 -20.08 -0.02 -19.74
C VAL A 34 -20.51 1.29 -19.08
N VAL A 35 -19.62 2.29 -18.99
CA VAL A 35 -19.98 3.60 -18.42
C VAL A 35 -21.00 4.30 -19.31
N LYS A 36 -21.99 4.95 -18.71
CA LYS A 36 -23.04 5.61 -19.49
C LYS A 36 -22.52 6.83 -20.27
N TYR A 37 -23.35 7.32 -21.18
CA TYR A 37 -23.16 8.63 -21.82
C TYR A 37 -22.89 9.72 -20.77
N ARG A 38 -21.82 10.49 -20.96
CA ARG A 38 -21.27 11.53 -20.06
C ARG A 38 -20.72 11.01 -18.74
N GLY A 39 -20.50 9.70 -18.63
CA GLY A 39 -19.96 9.09 -17.43
C GLY A 39 -18.46 9.33 -17.24
N THR A 40 -17.98 8.96 -16.07
CA THR A 40 -16.58 9.16 -15.66
C THR A 40 -15.91 7.86 -15.23
N VAL A 41 -14.76 7.56 -15.82
CA VAL A 41 -13.86 6.51 -15.35
C VAL A 41 -12.72 7.16 -14.55
N VAL A 42 -12.64 6.85 -13.26
CA VAL A 42 -11.56 7.28 -12.36
C VAL A 42 -10.57 6.16 -12.18
N VAL A 43 -9.32 6.37 -12.57
CA VAL A 43 -8.25 5.36 -12.47
C VAL A 43 -7.34 5.68 -11.29
N ARG A 44 -7.28 4.75 -10.34
CA ARG A 44 -6.32 4.72 -9.23
C ARG A 44 -5.28 3.62 -9.43
N GLY A 45 -5.69 2.51 -10.05
CA GLY A 45 -4.82 1.36 -10.27
C GLY A 45 -3.64 1.67 -11.18
N LEU A 46 -2.56 0.90 -11.01
CA LEU A 46 -1.29 1.05 -11.75
C LEU A 46 -0.88 -0.29 -12.39
N GLY A 47 -1.86 -1.13 -12.76
CA GLY A 47 -1.63 -2.47 -13.31
C GLY A 47 -1.09 -2.48 -14.75
N SER A 48 -1.01 -1.34 -15.42
CA SER A 48 -0.38 -1.17 -16.73
C SER A 48 0.22 0.23 -16.83
N ASP A 49 1.23 0.39 -17.69
CA ASP A 49 1.86 1.67 -18.05
C ASP A 49 0.97 2.51 -18.97
N ALA A 50 0.24 1.85 -19.88
CA ALA A 50 -0.69 2.45 -20.81
C ALA A 50 -1.89 1.55 -21.10
N ALA A 51 -3.06 2.17 -21.25
CA ALA A 51 -4.28 1.52 -21.68
C ALA A 51 -4.88 2.24 -22.90
N PRO A 52 -5.39 1.50 -23.91
CA PRO A 52 -6.02 2.08 -25.07
C PRO A 52 -7.41 2.61 -24.68
N VAL A 53 -7.72 3.80 -25.18
CA VAL A 53 -9.04 4.42 -25.05
C VAL A 53 -9.55 4.70 -26.45
N SER A 54 -10.77 4.25 -26.75
CA SER A 54 -11.42 4.57 -28.02
C SER A 54 -11.76 6.06 -28.07
N VAL A 55 -11.13 6.79 -28.97
CA VAL A 55 -11.39 8.24 -29.15
C VAL A 55 -12.83 8.48 -29.61
N ILE A 56 -13.37 7.58 -30.44
CA ILE A 56 -14.75 7.68 -30.93
C ILE A 56 -15.73 7.57 -29.75
N GLU A 57 -15.57 6.57 -28.89
CA GLU A 57 -16.44 6.39 -27.72
C GLU A 57 -16.27 7.53 -26.71
N LEU A 58 -15.03 7.95 -26.44
CA LEU A 58 -14.74 9.06 -25.55
C LEU A 58 -15.45 10.35 -26.01
N VAL A 59 -15.35 10.69 -27.30
CA VAL A 59 -15.91 11.91 -27.87
C VAL A 59 -17.43 11.81 -28.04
N LEU A 60 -17.92 10.77 -28.71
CA LEU A 60 -19.36 10.59 -28.94
C LEU A 60 -20.12 10.33 -27.65
N GLY A 61 -19.48 9.66 -26.69
CA GLY A 61 -19.99 9.41 -25.35
C GLY A 61 -19.86 10.61 -24.40
N ALA A 62 -19.14 11.67 -24.78
CA ALA A 62 -18.80 12.81 -23.94
C ALA A 62 -18.24 12.40 -22.56
N MET A 63 -17.41 11.35 -22.53
CA MET A 63 -16.94 10.69 -21.32
C MET A 63 -15.70 11.39 -20.73
N THR A 64 -15.41 11.10 -19.45
CA THR A 64 -14.23 11.62 -18.74
C THR A 64 -13.33 10.50 -18.25
N LEU A 65 -12.02 10.60 -18.53
CA LEU A 65 -10.98 9.78 -17.90
C LEU A 65 -10.23 10.63 -16.86
N LYS A 66 -10.16 10.17 -15.61
CA LYS A 66 -9.53 10.92 -14.53
C LYS A 66 -8.54 10.06 -13.74
N GLY A 67 -7.28 10.49 -13.65
CA GLY A 67 -6.32 9.91 -12.71
C GLY A 67 -6.58 10.35 -11.26
N SER A 68 -6.35 9.44 -10.30
CA SER A 68 -6.47 9.72 -8.86
C SER A 68 -5.32 9.11 -8.08
N LEU A 69 -4.43 9.96 -7.55
CA LEU A 69 -3.28 9.57 -6.72
C LEU A 69 -3.65 9.56 -5.23
N GLY A 70 -4.80 8.99 -4.87
CA GLY A 70 -5.27 8.94 -3.48
C GLY A 70 -5.16 10.27 -2.72
N SER A 71 -4.97 10.18 -1.41
CA SER A 71 -4.87 11.33 -0.51
C SER A 71 -3.44 11.85 -0.35
N GLY A 72 -2.72 12.07 -1.46
CA GLY A 72 -1.39 12.69 -1.44
C GLY A 72 -1.49 14.18 -1.06
N ASN A 73 -0.77 14.58 0.01
CA ASN A 73 -0.49 15.96 0.46
C ASN A 73 -1.65 16.96 0.61
N LYS A 74 -2.90 16.57 0.43
CA LYS A 74 -4.04 17.47 0.66
C LYS A 74 -4.37 17.49 2.15
N PRO A 75 -4.23 18.64 2.83
CA PRO A 75 -4.33 18.71 4.30
C PRO A 75 -5.68 18.28 4.87
N ARG A 76 -6.73 18.18 4.04
CA ARG A 76 -8.11 17.94 4.50
C ARG A 76 -8.69 16.56 4.15
N GLU A 77 -8.12 15.83 3.18
CA GLU A 77 -8.72 14.56 2.75
C GLU A 77 -8.53 13.45 3.79
N LEU A 78 -7.30 13.24 4.27
CA LEU A 78 -7.01 12.23 5.29
C LEU A 78 -7.70 12.54 6.63
N PRO A 79 -7.61 13.76 7.18
CA PRO A 79 -8.32 14.09 8.41
C PRO A 79 -9.84 13.89 8.29
N GLY A 80 -10.46 14.32 7.19
CA GLY A 80 -11.89 14.11 6.97
C GLY A 80 -12.28 12.64 6.91
N ILE A 81 -11.45 11.77 6.30
CA ILE A 81 -11.69 10.32 6.32
C ILE A 81 -11.58 9.77 7.75
N PHE A 82 -10.59 10.19 8.53
CA PHE A 82 -10.47 9.75 9.92
C PHE A 82 -11.62 10.24 10.80
N GLU A 83 -12.12 11.45 10.57
CA GLU A 83 -13.34 11.96 11.23
C GLU A 83 -14.56 11.12 10.86
N MET A 84 -14.73 10.76 9.58
CA MET A 84 -15.81 9.85 9.16
C MET A 84 -15.69 8.45 9.76
N ILE A 85 -14.46 7.94 9.96
CA ILE A 85 -14.23 6.68 10.65
C ILE A 85 -14.57 6.81 12.14
N ALA A 86 -14.12 7.88 12.79
CA ALA A 86 -14.40 8.14 14.21
C ALA A 86 -15.90 8.33 14.48
N ALA A 87 -16.63 8.94 13.52
CA ALA A 87 -18.07 9.10 13.56
C ALA A 87 -18.86 7.81 13.21
N GLY A 88 -18.18 6.74 12.78
CA GLY A 88 -18.81 5.49 12.36
C GLY A 88 -19.42 5.50 10.96
N THR A 89 -19.38 6.63 10.25
CA THR A 89 -19.87 6.77 8.86
C THR A 89 -19.11 5.84 7.90
N ILE A 90 -17.81 5.64 8.14
CA ILE A 90 -17.00 4.67 7.42
C ILE A 90 -16.49 3.63 8.41
N THR A 91 -16.85 2.36 8.19
CA THR A 91 -16.28 1.24 8.95
C THR A 91 -15.34 0.44 8.05
N PRO A 92 -14.01 0.55 8.22
CA PRO A 92 -13.07 -0.25 7.44
C PRO A 92 -13.20 -1.73 7.76
N HIS A 93 -13.31 -2.57 6.73
CA HIS A 93 -13.21 -4.02 6.90
C HIS A 93 -11.74 -4.40 7.13
N THR A 94 -11.42 -4.81 8.35
CA THR A 94 -10.08 -5.23 8.76
C THR A 94 -10.12 -6.60 9.42
N SER A 95 -9.03 -7.35 9.31
CA SER A 95 -8.84 -8.62 10.02
C SER A 95 -7.45 -8.66 10.61
N LEU A 96 -7.36 -8.92 11.91
CA LEU A 96 -6.09 -9.07 12.59
C LEU A 96 -5.44 -10.40 12.20
N VAL A 97 -4.14 -10.37 11.94
CA VAL A 97 -3.30 -11.55 11.72
C VAL A 97 -2.11 -11.49 12.68
N ASP A 98 -1.71 -12.64 13.22
CA ASP A 98 -0.49 -12.72 14.01
C ASP A 98 0.71 -12.46 13.10
N PHE A 99 1.74 -11.83 13.65
CA PHE A 99 2.99 -11.61 12.95
C PHE A 99 3.65 -12.95 12.54
N ALA A 100 3.51 -14.00 13.35
CA ALA A 100 3.99 -15.34 13.03
C ALA A 100 3.34 -15.93 11.77
N ASP A 101 2.10 -15.52 11.47
CA ASP A 101 1.31 -16.04 10.35
C ASP A 101 1.43 -15.22 9.07
N LEU A 102 2.35 -14.25 9.02
CA LEU A 102 2.44 -13.29 7.92
C LEU A 102 2.59 -13.96 6.54
N ASN A 103 3.34 -15.05 6.44
CA ASN A 103 3.48 -15.81 5.19
C ASN A 103 2.17 -16.50 4.76
N ALA A 104 1.38 -16.98 5.72
CA ALA A 104 0.06 -17.55 5.42
C ALA A 104 -0.94 -16.44 5.04
N ALA A 105 -0.89 -15.29 5.72
CA ALA A 105 -1.65 -14.10 5.39
C ALA A 105 -1.37 -13.62 3.95
N TYR A 106 -0.11 -13.59 3.52
CA TYR A 106 0.25 -13.25 2.14
C TYR A 106 -0.31 -14.23 1.11
N ARG A 107 -0.27 -15.55 1.40
CA ARG A 107 -0.86 -16.55 0.49
C ARG A 107 -2.37 -16.36 0.35
N ARG A 108 -3.08 -16.13 1.45
CA ARG A 108 -4.53 -15.81 1.41
C ARG A 108 -4.80 -14.57 0.56
N LEU A 109 -3.99 -13.52 0.73
CA LEU A 109 -4.11 -12.31 -0.08
C LEU A 109 -3.88 -12.59 -1.57
N ALA A 110 -2.85 -13.37 -1.91
CA ALA A 110 -2.52 -13.73 -3.29
C ALA A 110 -3.61 -14.59 -3.95
N ASN A 111 -4.30 -15.43 -3.17
CA ASN A 111 -5.40 -16.26 -3.64
C ASN A 111 -6.74 -15.50 -3.77
N GLY A 112 -6.82 -14.25 -3.29
CA GLY A 112 -8.07 -13.48 -3.29
C GLY A 112 -9.01 -13.81 -2.12
N ASP A 113 -8.54 -14.56 -1.11
CA ASP A 113 -9.35 -15.02 0.04
C ASP A 113 -9.56 -13.94 1.13
N VAL A 114 -9.27 -12.68 0.81
CA VAL A 114 -9.23 -11.57 1.77
C VAL A 114 -10.14 -10.45 1.29
N GLN A 115 -11.14 -10.14 2.12
CA GLN A 115 -11.92 -8.92 1.98
C GLN A 115 -11.33 -7.83 2.90
N GLY A 116 -11.06 -6.65 2.35
CA GLY A 116 -10.55 -5.51 3.12
C GLY A 116 -9.04 -5.55 3.39
N ARG A 117 -8.64 -5.34 4.65
CA ARG A 117 -7.22 -5.20 5.06
C ARG A 117 -6.83 -6.25 6.09
N LEU A 118 -5.74 -6.98 5.85
CA LEU A 118 -5.05 -7.71 6.91
C LEU A 118 -4.16 -6.74 7.69
N VAL A 119 -4.23 -6.79 9.01
CA VAL A 119 -3.47 -5.93 9.92
C VAL A 119 -2.70 -6.81 10.90
N THR A 120 -1.39 -6.62 10.97
CA THR A 120 -0.55 -7.25 11.99
C THR A 120 -0.10 -6.20 13.00
N VAL A 121 -0.04 -6.57 14.28
CA VAL A 121 0.48 -5.70 15.34
C VAL A 121 1.88 -6.20 15.70
N CYS A 122 2.92 -5.53 15.21
CA CYS A 122 4.30 -5.84 15.58
C CYS A 122 4.69 -5.01 16.82
N GLY A 123 4.39 -5.54 17.99
CA GLY A 123 4.64 -4.88 19.28
C GLY A 123 3.69 -3.72 19.57
N THR A 124 3.62 -3.37 20.83
CA THR A 124 2.76 -2.32 21.39
C THR A 124 3.59 -1.10 21.78
N ARG A 125 2.95 0.06 21.97
CA ARG A 125 3.61 1.21 22.60
C ARG A 125 4.18 0.86 23.98
N SER A 126 3.58 -0.11 24.66
CA SER A 126 4.07 -0.65 25.94
C SER A 126 5.38 -1.42 25.73
N ASP A 127 5.47 -2.27 24.71
CA ASP A 127 6.71 -2.99 24.37
C ASP A 127 7.84 -2.01 24.03
N GLN A 128 7.54 -0.96 23.26
CA GLN A 128 8.51 0.10 22.97
C GLN A 128 8.96 0.82 24.25
N ARG A 129 8.05 1.08 25.19
CA ARG A 129 8.40 1.68 26.49
C ARG A 129 9.36 0.80 27.27
N VAL A 130 9.08 -0.50 27.35
CA VAL A 130 9.94 -1.48 28.03
C VAL A 130 11.32 -1.54 27.41
N VAL A 131 11.42 -1.55 26.08
CA VAL A 131 12.72 -1.52 25.37
C VAL A 131 13.49 -0.23 25.70
N ILE A 132 12.81 0.92 25.72
CA ILE A 132 13.42 2.22 26.09
C ILE A 132 13.88 2.21 27.55
N ASP A 133 13.08 1.69 28.46
CA ASP A 133 13.40 1.66 29.89
C ASP A 133 14.56 0.69 30.18
N LEU A 134 14.63 -0.45 29.48
CA LEU A 134 15.78 -1.35 29.51
C LEU A 134 17.04 -0.67 28.96
N ALA A 135 16.94 0.10 27.88
CA ALA A 135 18.06 0.87 27.34
C ALA A 135 18.52 1.97 28.31
N ARG A 136 17.59 2.66 28.98
CA ARG A 136 17.90 3.68 30.00
C ARG A 136 18.52 3.10 31.26
N ALA A 137 18.12 1.89 31.64
CA ALA A 137 18.69 1.16 32.76
C ALA A 137 20.02 0.46 32.41
N ASP A 138 20.54 0.67 31.20
CA ASP A 138 21.75 0.03 30.66
C ASP A 138 21.68 -1.51 30.70
N ARG A 139 20.47 -2.05 30.51
CA ARG A 139 20.16 -3.50 30.47
C ARG A 139 19.87 -4.02 29.07
N LEU A 140 19.85 -3.13 28.08
CA LEU A 140 19.73 -3.46 26.66
C LEU A 140 20.96 -2.90 25.93
N HIS A 141 21.94 -3.76 25.70
CA HIS A 141 23.13 -3.41 24.92
C HIS A 141 22.92 -3.82 23.46
N ILE A 142 23.20 -2.90 22.55
CA ILE A 142 23.14 -3.16 21.12
C ILE A 142 24.57 -3.42 20.66
N GLU A 143 24.89 -4.66 20.25
CA GLU A 143 26.17 -4.93 19.64
C GLU A 143 26.23 -4.22 18.28
N THR A 144 27.28 -3.43 18.10
CA THR A 144 27.53 -2.70 16.88
C THR A 144 28.74 -3.30 16.19
N GLN A 145 28.55 -3.76 14.98
CA GLN A 145 29.64 -4.24 14.14
C GLN A 145 29.98 -3.19 13.10
N LEU A 146 31.23 -2.75 13.10
CA LEU A 146 31.74 -1.76 12.17
C LEU A 146 32.15 -2.42 10.87
N TYR A 147 31.79 -1.79 9.77
CA TYR A 147 32.19 -2.16 8.42
C TYR A 147 32.84 -0.94 7.77
N ALA A 148 33.91 -1.15 7.00
CA ALA A 148 34.40 -0.11 6.10
C ALA A 148 33.29 0.24 5.10
N LEU A 149 33.20 1.50 4.68
CA LEU A 149 32.21 1.90 3.67
C LEU A 149 32.30 1.05 2.39
N ASP A 150 33.52 0.69 1.97
CA ASP A 150 33.78 -0.17 0.81
C ASP A 150 33.24 -1.61 0.98
N ASP A 151 33.03 -2.04 2.22
CA ASP A 151 32.49 -3.35 2.58
C ASP A 151 30.95 -3.36 2.71
N ALA A 152 30.24 -2.35 2.20
CA ALA A 152 28.78 -2.23 2.31
C ALA A 152 28.02 -3.47 1.80
N ALA A 153 28.51 -4.11 0.74
CA ALA A 153 27.92 -5.34 0.21
C ALA A 153 28.05 -6.53 1.19
N ARG A 154 29.19 -6.62 1.89
CA ARG A 154 29.41 -7.64 2.94
C ARG A 154 28.51 -7.38 4.14
N ALA A 155 28.41 -6.13 4.59
CA ALA A 155 27.51 -5.73 5.68
C ALA A 155 26.04 -6.12 5.40
N CYS A 156 25.55 -5.87 4.17
CA CYS A 156 24.21 -6.29 3.75
C CYS A 156 24.03 -7.81 3.79
N SER A 157 25.04 -8.57 3.37
CA SER A 157 25.03 -10.04 3.33
C SER A 157 24.98 -10.65 4.73
N ASP A 158 25.80 -10.12 5.65
CA ASP A 158 25.89 -10.61 7.02
C ASP A 158 24.63 -10.27 7.84
N LEU A 159 24.01 -9.11 7.60
CA LEU A 159 22.68 -8.78 8.13
C LEU A 159 21.62 -9.78 7.65
N ARG A 160 21.54 -10.06 6.33
CA ARG A 160 20.57 -11.02 5.77
C ARG A 160 20.73 -12.42 6.34
N ARG A 161 21.97 -12.82 6.65
CA ARG A 161 22.30 -14.14 7.20
C ARG A 161 22.29 -14.19 8.73
N ARG A 162 21.83 -13.13 9.41
CA ARG A 162 21.79 -13.00 10.88
C ARG A 162 23.15 -13.21 11.55
N ARG A 163 24.23 -12.80 10.89
CA ARG A 163 25.59 -12.82 11.44
C ARG A 163 25.95 -11.56 12.22
N VAL A 164 25.10 -10.53 12.14
CA VAL A 164 25.22 -9.30 12.91
C VAL A 164 24.15 -9.31 14.00
N ASN A 165 24.56 -9.39 15.26
CA ASN A 165 23.66 -9.32 16.42
C ASN A 165 23.37 -7.86 16.80
N GLY A 166 22.72 -7.12 15.91
CA GLY A 166 22.38 -5.72 16.18
C GLY A 166 22.57 -4.84 14.95
N ARG A 167 23.45 -3.84 15.07
CA ARG A 167 23.64 -2.81 14.03
C ARG A 167 24.91 -3.07 13.24
N ALA A 168 24.80 -3.09 11.90
CA ALA A 168 25.95 -2.91 11.03
C ALA A 168 26.12 -1.40 10.77
N VAL A 169 27.25 -0.83 11.15
CA VAL A 169 27.54 0.60 10.96
C VAL A 169 28.67 0.75 9.95
N LEU A 170 28.41 1.47 8.87
CA LEU A 170 29.39 1.77 7.84
C LEU A 170 30.14 3.05 8.18
N THR A 171 31.47 2.97 8.25
CA THR A 171 32.34 4.13 8.49
C THR A 171 33.27 4.34 7.30
N SER A 172 33.32 5.57 6.78
CA SER A 172 34.44 6.01 5.95
C SER A 172 35.68 6.21 6.85
N ALA A 173 36.89 6.08 6.31
CA ALA A 173 38.11 6.40 7.05
C ALA A 173 37.99 7.78 7.74
N PRO A 174 38.52 7.95 8.97
CA PRO A 174 38.39 9.19 9.70
C PRO A 174 39.00 10.33 8.89
N ARG A 175 38.18 11.32 8.53
CA ARG A 175 38.66 12.59 7.98
C ARG A 175 39.37 13.32 9.13
N PRO A 176 40.64 13.76 8.99
CA PRO A 176 41.28 14.53 10.04
C PRO A 176 40.42 15.77 10.33
N ARG A 177 40.14 16.00 11.62
CA ARG A 177 39.42 17.21 12.04
C ARG A 177 40.29 18.43 11.72
N PRO A 178 39.69 19.55 11.27
CA PRO A 178 40.40 20.80 11.08
C PRO A 178 40.97 21.33 12.39
#